data_AF-A0A7G8DS84-F1
#
_entry.id   AF-A0A7G8DS84-F1
#
_cell.length_a   1.000
_cell.length_b   1.000
_cell.length_c   1.000
_cell.angle_alpha   90.00
_cell.angle_beta   90.00
_cell.angle_gamma   90.00
#
_symmetry.space_group_name_H-M   'P 1'
#
loop_
_entity.id
_entity.type
_entity.pdbx_description
1 polymer ?
#
loop_
_entity_poly.entity_id
_entity_poly.type
_entity_poly.pdbx_seq_one_letter_code
_entity_poly.pdbx_strand_id
1 'polypeptide(L)'
;MTAGGEFNGGWLAAGLRLQLQAMAAGTQALTDPDDQRQESCDDVSFPRDSCEAMRRGVIESLVGLILRAQELDSSPLWLCGGDAPLLVRELQTQGLELNYAPDLVMQSLVTLVSPAPDR
;
A
#
# COMPACT_ATOMS: atom_id res chain seq x y z
N MET A 1 15.01 -2.85 -7.41
CA MET A 1 16.38 -3.16 -6.96
C MET A 1 17.00 -4.04 -8.02
N THR A 2 18.26 -3.82 -8.42
CA THR A 2 18.92 -4.71 -9.39
C THR A 2 19.23 -6.06 -8.74
N ALA A 3 19.48 -7.10 -9.54
CA ALA A 3 19.95 -8.39 -9.00
C ALA A 3 21.29 -8.28 -8.23
N GLY A 4 22.05 -7.20 -8.45
CA GLY A 4 23.27 -6.87 -7.70
C GLY A 4 23.03 -6.19 -6.36
N GLY A 5 21.77 -5.97 -5.96
CA GLY A 5 21.40 -5.32 -4.70
C GLY A 5 21.37 -3.79 -4.76
N GLU A 6 21.48 -3.18 -5.94
CA GLU A 6 21.51 -1.72 -6.09
C GLU A 6 20.09 -1.15 -6.12
N PHE A 7 19.91 0.01 -5.47
CA PHE A 7 18.71 0.81 -5.65
C PHE A 7 18.69 1.42 -7.05
N ASN A 8 17.60 1.19 -7.80
CA ASN A 8 17.46 1.61 -9.20
C ASN A 8 16.29 2.60 -9.40
N GLY A 9 16.02 3.43 -8.39
CA GLY A 9 14.89 4.37 -8.42
C GLY A 9 13.57 3.77 -7.90
N GLY A 10 12.51 4.58 -7.97
CA GLY A 10 11.17 4.22 -7.51
C GLY A 10 10.20 5.39 -7.55
N TRP A 11 8.98 5.14 -7.09
CA TRP A 11 7.92 6.16 -6.99
C TRP A 11 7.60 6.49 -5.54
N LEU A 12 7.11 7.71 -5.34
CA LEU A 12 6.55 8.17 -4.08
C LEU A 12 5.11 8.63 -4.34
N ALA A 13 4.18 8.10 -3.56
CA ALA A 13 2.78 8.44 -3.59
C ALA A 13 2.25 8.62 -2.17
N ALA A 14 1.17 9.39 -2.03
CA ALA A 14 0.47 9.50 -0.76
C ALA A 14 -0.14 8.14 -0.38
N GLY A 15 0.08 7.70 0.87
CA GLY A 15 -0.59 6.50 1.40
C GLY A 15 -2.06 6.73 1.72
N LEU A 16 -2.76 5.67 2.16
CA LEU A 16 -4.22 5.68 2.35
C LEU A 16 -4.70 6.86 3.19
N ARG A 17 -4.18 6.96 4.42
CA ARG A 17 -4.58 8.00 5.38
C ARG A 17 -4.30 9.42 4.86
N LEU A 18 -3.17 9.62 4.19
CA LEU A 18 -2.80 10.95 3.67
C LEU A 18 -3.75 11.38 2.55
N GLN A 19 -4.11 10.48 1.64
CA GLN A 19 -5.07 10.79 0.58
C GLN A 19 -6.47 11.11 1.15
N LEU A 20 -6.95 10.32 2.11
CA LEU A 20 -8.24 10.54 2.77
C LEU A 20 -8.30 11.91 3.48
N GLN A 21 -7.27 12.22 4.27
CA GLN A 21 -7.17 13.50 4.98
C GLN A 21 -7.09 14.69 4.01
N ALA A 22 -6.36 14.54 2.91
CA ALA A 22 -6.25 15.61 1.91
C ALA A 22 -7.61 15.91 1.25
N MET A 23 -8.41 14.88 0.96
CA MET A 23 -9.76 15.06 0.41
C MET A 23 -10.69 15.76 1.40
N ALA A 24 -10.70 15.34 2.67
CA ALA A 24 -11.52 15.96 3.71
C ALA A 24 -11.10 17.42 4.00
N ALA A 25 -9.79 17.69 4.09
CA ALA A 25 -9.28 19.03 4.31
C ALA A 25 -9.49 19.97 3.11
N GLY A 26 -9.47 19.42 1.89
CA GLY A 26 -9.57 20.17 0.64
C GLY A 26 -10.99 20.40 0.11
N THR A 27 -11.99 19.69 0.66
CA THR A 27 -13.35 19.69 0.11
C THR A 27 -14.39 19.84 1.22
N GLN A 28 -15.09 20.97 1.26
CA GLN A 28 -16.07 21.29 2.30
C GLN A 28 -17.16 20.22 2.51
N ALA A 29 -17.54 19.50 1.44
CA ALA A 29 -18.59 18.49 1.48
C ALA A 29 -18.09 17.07 1.86
N LEU A 30 -16.78 16.87 2.05
CA LEU A 30 -16.19 15.58 2.40
C LEU A 30 -15.76 15.58 3.86
N THR A 31 -15.98 14.47 4.55
CA THR A 31 -15.56 14.25 5.94
C THR A 31 -14.51 13.15 5.96
N ASP A 32 -13.56 13.19 6.91
CA ASP A 32 -12.55 12.13 7.07
C ASP A 32 -13.26 10.81 7.42
N PRO A 33 -13.14 9.76 6.57
CA PRO A 33 -13.81 8.50 6.84
C PRO A 33 -13.32 7.79 8.10
N ASP A 34 -12.10 8.05 8.60
CA ASP A 34 -11.56 7.37 9.80
C ASP A 34 -12.15 7.90 11.12
N ASP A 35 -12.81 9.07 11.11
CA ASP A 35 -13.62 9.53 12.25
C ASP A 35 -14.93 8.73 12.38
N GLN A 36 -15.31 8.03 11.31
CA GLN A 36 -16.45 7.12 11.29
C GLN A 36 -15.92 5.69 11.42
N ARG A 37 -16.15 5.05 12.58
CA ARG A 37 -15.86 3.61 12.78
C ARG A 37 -16.72 2.79 11.82
N GLN A 38 -16.26 2.63 10.59
CA GLN A 38 -16.91 1.81 9.59
C GLN A 38 -16.06 0.55 9.40
N GLU A 39 -16.69 -0.61 9.63
CA GLU A 39 -16.09 -1.91 9.36
C GLU A 39 -15.78 -2.08 7.87
N SER A 40 -14.89 -3.02 7.56
CA SER A 40 -14.39 -3.31 6.22
C SER A 40 -15.51 -3.38 5.18
N CYS A 41 -15.38 -2.57 4.12
CA CYS A 41 -16.12 -2.76 2.88
C CYS A 41 -15.69 -4.11 2.27
N ASP A 42 -16.36 -5.19 2.65
CA ASP A 42 -16.16 -6.51 2.06
C ASP A 42 -16.90 -6.68 0.73
N ASP A 43 -17.67 -5.68 0.29
CA ASP A 43 -18.47 -5.75 -0.92
C ASP A 43 -17.84 -4.95 -2.08
N VAL A 44 -17.71 -5.61 -3.24
CA VAL A 44 -17.10 -5.07 -4.48
C VAL A 44 -18.07 -4.15 -5.24
N SER A 45 -19.12 -3.69 -4.56
CA SER A 45 -20.13 -2.84 -5.18
C SER A 45 -19.60 -1.42 -5.39
N PHE A 46 -20.06 -0.78 -6.47
CA PHE A 46 -19.73 0.64 -6.69
C PHE A 46 -20.27 1.49 -5.54
N PRO A 47 -19.45 2.36 -4.91
CA PRO A 47 -19.80 3.05 -3.68
C PRO A 47 -20.99 3.99 -3.86
N ARG A 48 -21.83 4.11 -2.82
CA ARG A 48 -23.05 4.93 -2.87
C ARG A 48 -23.00 6.18 -2.01
N ASP A 49 -22.18 6.19 -0.96
CA ASP A 49 -21.92 7.38 -0.16
C ASP A 49 -20.50 7.92 -0.34
N SER A 50 -20.28 9.15 0.13
CA SER A 50 -19.01 9.87 -0.08
C SER A 50 -17.84 9.26 0.71
N CYS A 51 -18.09 8.71 1.90
CA CYS A 51 -17.04 8.08 2.70
C CYS A 51 -16.57 6.78 2.06
N GLU A 52 -17.50 5.94 1.61
CA GLU A 52 -17.21 4.74 0.83
C GLU A 52 -16.48 5.08 -0.48
N ALA A 53 -16.94 6.12 -1.19
CA ALA A 53 -16.33 6.55 -2.44
C ALA A 53 -14.90 7.03 -2.24
N MET A 54 -14.62 7.79 -1.17
CA MET A 54 -13.27 8.20 -0.81
C MET A 54 -12.38 6.99 -0.52
N ARG A 55 -12.83 6.06 0.34
CA ARG A 55 -12.06 4.86 0.69
C ARG A 55 -11.79 3.99 -0.53
N ARG A 56 -12.81 3.64 -1.32
CA ARG A 56 -12.63 2.81 -2.52
C ARG A 56 -11.76 3.50 -3.55
N GLY A 57 -11.95 4.79 -3.80
CA GLY A 57 -11.13 5.54 -4.75
C GLY A 57 -9.64 5.56 -4.40
N VAL A 58 -9.30 5.70 -3.12
CA VAL A 58 -7.91 5.64 -2.65
C VAL A 58 -7.33 4.22 -2.74
N ILE A 59 -8.10 3.19 -2.37
CA ILE A 59 -7.65 1.79 -2.50
C ILE A 59 -7.38 1.47 -3.98
N GLU A 60 -8.32 1.79 -4.86
CA GLU A 60 -8.17 1.57 -6.31
C GLU A 60 -6.99 2.36 -6.90
N SER A 61 -6.73 3.59 -6.41
CA SER A 61 -5.59 4.38 -6.88
C SER A 61 -4.26 3.74 -6.48
N LEU A 62 -4.16 3.21 -5.25
CA LEU A 62 -2.96 2.52 -4.75
C LEU A 62 -2.76 1.18 -5.46
N VAL A 63 -3.81 0.38 -5.61
CA VAL A 63 -3.78 -0.90 -6.34
C VAL A 63 -3.37 -0.66 -7.79
N GLY A 64 -4.01 0.28 -8.47
CA GLY A 64 -3.68 0.64 -9.86
C GLY A 64 -2.24 1.14 -10.02
N LEU A 65 -1.73 1.90 -9.06
CA LEU A 65 -0.33 2.34 -9.06
C LEU A 65 0.64 1.15 -8.96
N ILE A 66 0.38 0.20 -8.07
CA ILE A 66 1.21 -0.99 -7.90
C ILE A 66 1.15 -1.89 -9.14
N LEU A 67 -0.04 -2.12 -9.68
CA LEU A 67 -0.23 -2.89 -10.92
C LEU A 67 0.55 -2.24 -12.08
N ARG A 68 0.45 -0.92 -12.22
CA ARG A 68 1.20 -0.20 -13.27
C ARG A 68 2.71 -0.26 -13.06
N ALA A 69 3.19 -0.23 -11.82
CA ALA A 69 4.61 -0.45 -11.53
C ALA A 69 5.05 -1.85 -11.97
N GLN A 70 4.25 -2.88 -11.67
CA GLN A 70 4.54 -4.27 -12.04
C GLN A 70 4.52 -4.52 -13.55
N GLU A 71 3.70 -3.78 -14.30
CA GLU A 71 3.71 -3.80 -15.77
C GLU A 71 5.02 -3.25 -16.36
N LEU A 72 5.62 -2.26 -15.70
CA LEU A 72 6.87 -1.63 -16.14
C LEU A 72 8.11 -2.39 -15.67
N ASP A 73 8.01 -3.08 -14.54
CA ASP A 73 9.06 -3.91 -13.96
C ASP A 73 8.46 -5.19 -13.35
N SER A 74 8.73 -6.33 -13.97
CA SER A 74 8.20 -7.64 -13.56
C SER A 74 8.99 -8.30 -12.43
N SER A 75 9.90 -7.57 -11.77
CA SER A 75 10.64 -8.05 -10.60
C SER A 75 9.70 -8.54 -9.48
N PRO A 76 10.13 -9.46 -8.60
CA PRO A 76 9.31 -9.93 -7.50
C PRO A 76 8.78 -8.78 -6.64
N LEU A 77 7.46 -8.75 -6.41
CA LEU A 77 6.81 -7.75 -5.58
C LEU A 77 6.93 -8.11 -4.10
N TRP A 78 7.39 -7.14 -3.31
CA TRP A 78 7.42 -7.20 -1.85
C TRP A 78 6.57 -6.09 -1.29
N LEU A 79 5.64 -6.43 -0.38
CA LEU A 79 4.74 -5.46 0.22
C LEU A 79 4.92 -5.43 1.74
N CYS A 80 5.08 -4.23 2.30
CA CYS A 80 5.26 -3.96 3.71
C CYS A 80 4.57 -2.65 4.11
N GLY A 81 4.52 -2.35 5.41
CA GLY A 81 3.93 -1.11 5.94
C GLY A 81 2.47 -1.26 6.39
N GLY A 82 1.93 -0.19 6.98
CA GLY A 82 0.63 -0.21 7.67
C GLY A 82 -0.59 -0.45 6.77
N ASP A 83 -0.54 0.01 5.51
CA ASP A 83 -1.62 -0.17 4.54
C ASP A 83 -1.59 -1.57 3.87
N ALA A 84 -0.49 -2.33 4.06
CA ALA A 84 -0.28 -3.60 3.37
C ALA A 84 -1.38 -4.66 3.61
N PRO A 85 -1.91 -4.89 4.83
CA PRO A 85 -2.96 -5.89 5.04
C PRO A 85 -4.20 -5.68 4.16
N LEU A 86 -4.57 -4.43 3.90
CA LEU A 86 -5.69 -4.07 3.03
C LEU A 86 -5.36 -4.36 1.55
N LEU A 87 -4.16 -3.96 1.12
CA LEU A 87 -3.74 -4.05 -0.27
C LEU A 87 -3.39 -5.48 -0.72
N VAL A 88 -2.88 -6.33 0.20
CA VAL A 88 -2.55 -7.74 -0.11
C VAL A 88 -3.75 -8.46 -0.72
N ARG A 89 -4.92 -8.35 -0.07
CA ARG A 89 -6.14 -9.04 -0.51
C ARG A 89 -6.61 -8.56 -1.88
N GLU A 90 -6.60 -7.23 -2.10
CA GLU A 90 -7.01 -6.63 -3.37
C GLU A 90 -6.06 -7.04 -4.51
N LEU A 91 -4.74 -6.96 -4.30
CA LEU A 91 -3.73 -7.32 -5.30
C LEU A 91 -3.76 -8.82 -5.65
N GLN A 92 -3.96 -9.69 -4.66
CA GLN A 92 -4.11 -11.13 -4.90
C GLN A 92 -5.39 -11.45 -5.69
N THR A 93 -6.48 -10.73 -5.45
CA THR A 93 -7.73 -10.88 -6.21
C THR A 93 -7.56 -10.48 -7.69
N GLN A 94 -6.63 -9.58 -7.98
CA GLN A 94 -6.20 -9.22 -9.33
C GLN A 94 -5.18 -10.19 -9.95
N GLY A 95 -4.85 -11.29 -9.26
CA GLY A 95 -3.94 -12.34 -9.75
C GLY A 95 -2.45 -12.03 -9.58
N LEU A 96 -2.09 -11.04 -8.76
CA LEU A 96 -0.70 -10.68 -8.53
C LEU A 96 -0.05 -11.59 -7.48
N GLU A 97 1.06 -12.23 -7.84
CA GLU A 97 1.93 -12.94 -6.90
C GLU A 97 2.78 -11.91 -6.12
N LEU A 98 2.74 -11.96 -4.80
CA LEU A 98 3.48 -11.01 -3.95
C LEU A 98 3.99 -11.66 -2.66
N ASN A 99 5.07 -11.08 -2.13
CA ASN A 99 5.64 -11.44 -0.85
C ASN A 99 5.20 -10.42 0.21
N TYR A 100 4.32 -10.83 1.12
CA TYR A 100 3.94 -9.99 2.25
C TYR A 100 4.99 -10.08 3.36
N ALA A 101 5.66 -8.96 3.64
CA ALA A 101 6.78 -8.88 4.58
C ALA A 101 6.61 -7.68 5.54
N PRO A 102 5.74 -7.78 6.56
CA PRO A 102 5.43 -6.65 7.45
C PRO A 102 6.66 -6.10 8.18
N ASP A 103 7.63 -6.96 8.49
CA ASP A 103 8.82 -6.62 9.27
C ASP A 103 10.06 -6.34 8.41
N LEU A 104 9.92 -6.11 7.10
CA LEU A 104 11.03 -6.00 6.14
C LEU A 104 12.12 -5.00 6.58
N VAL A 105 11.71 -3.83 7.06
CA VAL A 105 12.64 -2.79 7.54
C VAL A 105 13.34 -3.25 8.83
N MET A 106 12.61 -3.87 9.75
CA MET A 106 13.15 -4.33 11.04
C MET A 106 14.17 -5.45 10.86
N GLN A 107 13.87 -6.42 9.97
CA GLN A 107 14.79 -7.50 9.61
C GLN A 107 16.11 -6.97 9.03
N SER A 108 16.01 -5.91 8.21
CA SER A 108 17.17 -5.25 7.62
C SER A 108 18.00 -4.52 8.68
N LEU A 109 17.36 -3.80 9.61
CA LEU A 109 18.04 -3.11 10.71
C LEU A 109 18.78 -4.09 11.62
N VAL A 110 18.17 -5.23 11.98
CA VAL A 110 18.82 -6.28 12.77
C VAL A 110 20.09 -6.77 12.07
N THR A 111 20.03 -7.01 10.77
CA THR A 111 21.19 -7.45 9.97
C THR A 111 22.31 -6.41 9.99
N LEU A 112 21.96 -5.11 9.99
CA LEU A 112 22.93 -4.01 9.98
C LEU A 112 23.66 -3.83 11.31
N VAL A 113 22.96 -4.08 12.43
CA VAL A 113 23.50 -3.84 13.79
C VAL A 113 24.05 -5.10 14.46
N SER A 114 23.75 -6.28 13.91
CA SER A 114 24.28 -7.54 14.42
C SER A 114 25.77 -7.61 14.13
N PRO A 115 26.60 -8.02 15.12
CA PRO A 115 28.02 -8.23 14.87
C PRO A 115 28.19 -9.27 13.76
N ALA A 116 29.16 -9.04 12.87
CA ALA A 116 29.48 -10.02 11.84
C ALA A 116 29.75 -11.37 12.52
N PRO A 117 29.22 -12.49 12.00
CA PRO A 117 29.50 -13.79 12.58
C PRO A 117 31.03 -13.99 12.61
N ASP A 118 31.57 -14.34 13.79
CA ASP A 118 32.98 -14.68 13.97
C ASP A 118 33.36 -15.71 12.89
N ARG A 119 34.27 -15.32 12.00
CA ARG A 119 34.87 -16.19 10.98
C ARG A 119 36.14 -16.83 11.52
#